data_AF-A0A552DSR7-F1
#
_entry.id   AF-A0A552DSR7-F1
#
_cell.length_a   1.000
_cell.length_b   1.000
_cell.length_c   1.000
_cell.angle_alpha   90.00
_cell.angle_beta   90.00
_cell.angle_gamma   90.00
#
_symmetry.space_group_name_H-M   'P 1'
#
loop_
_entity.id
_entity.type
_entity.pdbx_description
1 polymer ?
#
loop_
_entity_poly.entity_id
_entity_poly.type
_entity_poly.pdbx_seq_one_letter_code
_entity_poly.pdbx_strand_id
1 'polypeptide(L)'
;MTVLLSPKGTFPAAIIEIIDHYRVVMNRGKQNNIQLERRVLVYEPTTEKIQGRWEYLEIFKGRGKVISVEENKSTIEFVYLETFGNTKIGDMVKPI
;
A
#
# COMPACT_ATOMS: atom_id res chain seq x y z
N MET A 1 7.40 18.09 0.39
CA MET A 1 6.13 18.26 1.12
C MET A 1 5.77 16.89 1.67
N THR A 2 6.07 16.63 2.95
CA THR A 2 5.84 15.32 3.57
C THR A 2 4.37 15.23 3.91
N VAL A 3 3.63 14.30 3.29
CA VAL A 3 2.24 14.05 3.67
C VAL A 3 2.27 13.44 5.08
N LEU A 4 2.07 14.29 6.09
CA LEU A 4 1.69 13.86 7.43
C LEU A 4 0.33 13.18 7.30
N LEU A 5 0.33 11.86 7.14
CA LEU A 5 -0.88 11.07 7.20
C LEU A 5 -1.45 11.21 8.61
N SER A 6 -2.56 11.94 8.73
CA SER A 6 -3.28 12.13 9.99
C SER A 6 -3.69 10.78 10.59
N PRO A 7 -3.80 10.65 11.92
CA PRO A 7 -4.17 9.41 12.58
C PRO A 7 -5.69 9.16 12.51
N LYS A 8 -6.33 9.33 11.34
CA LYS A 8 -7.75 9.01 11.16
C LYS A 8 -8.02 8.36 9.81
N GLY A 9 -7.97 7.03 9.83
CA GLY A 9 -8.39 6.17 8.73
C GLY A 9 -7.53 4.89 8.68
N THR A 10 -8.17 3.75 8.48
CA THR A 10 -7.47 2.48 8.22
C THR A 10 -6.68 2.54 6.90
N PHE A 11 -7.20 3.28 5.91
CA PHE A 11 -6.64 3.42 4.57
C PHE A 11 -6.88 4.85 4.02
N PRO A 12 -6.13 5.29 3.00
CA PRO A 12 -5.00 4.58 2.39
C PRO A 12 -3.78 4.54 3.33
N ALA A 13 -3.04 3.43 3.29
CA ALA A 13 -1.77 3.26 3.99
C ALA A 13 -0.62 3.46 3.01
N ALA A 14 0.59 3.73 3.49
CA ALA A 14 1.79 3.85 2.67
C ALA A 14 2.77 2.71 2.99
N ILE A 15 3.41 2.16 1.97
CA ILE A 15 4.55 1.27 2.11
C ILE A 15 5.74 2.06 2.65
N ILE A 16 6.30 1.60 3.77
CA ILE A 16 7.44 2.24 4.48
C ILE A 16 8.70 1.41 4.46
N GLU A 17 8.60 0.11 4.13
CA GLU A 17 9.74 -0.81 4.08
C GLU A 17 9.45 -1.92 3.07
N ILE A 18 10.51 -2.39 2.40
CA ILE A 18 10.48 -3.54 1.49
C ILE A 18 11.40 -4.59 2.11
N ILE A 19 10.83 -5.73 2.49
CA ILE A 19 11.58 -6.84 3.09
C ILE A 19 12.22 -7.66 1.97
N ASP A 20 11.42 -8.01 0.96
CA ASP A 20 11.84 -8.72 -0.25
C ASP A 20 10.82 -8.51 -1.39
N HIS A 21 10.97 -9.25 -2.49
CA HIS A 21 10.10 -9.17 -3.67
C HIS A 21 8.61 -9.50 -3.41
N TYR A 22 8.30 -10.19 -2.31
CA TYR A 22 6.95 -10.63 -1.97
C TYR A 22 6.41 -9.99 -0.71
N ARG A 23 7.26 -9.37 0.12
CA ARG A 23 6.88 -8.86 1.44
C ARG A 23 7.24 -7.40 1.61
N VAL A 24 6.23 -6.63 2.02
CA VAL A 24 6.34 -5.19 2.25
C VAL A 24 5.64 -4.78 3.55
N VAL A 25 6.05 -3.66 4.12
CA VAL A 25 5.48 -3.14 5.38
C VAL A 25 4.72 -1.86 5.11
N MET A 26 3.47 -1.77 5.57
CA MET A 26 2.68 -0.55 5.55
C MET A 26 2.66 0.16 6.91
N ASN A 27 2.51 1.48 6.90
CA ASN A 27 2.42 2.33 8.09
C ASN A 27 1.05 2.31 8.80
N ARG A 28 0.40 1.15 8.84
CA ARG A 28 -0.86 0.94 9.56
C ARG A 28 -0.82 -0.37 10.32
N GLY A 29 -1.26 -0.35 11.57
CA GLY A 29 -1.25 -1.48 12.50
C GLY A 29 -2.54 -1.62 13.30
N LYS A 30 -2.43 -2.17 14.52
CA LYS A 30 -3.56 -2.36 15.46
C LYS A 30 -4.30 -1.06 15.74
N GLN A 31 -3.58 0.05 15.95
CA GLN A 31 -4.18 1.37 16.21
C GLN A 31 -5.06 1.86 15.05
N ASN A 32 -4.86 1.31 13.86
CA ASN A 32 -5.60 1.66 12.66
C ASN A 32 -6.66 0.61 12.28
N ASN A 33 -6.95 -0.36 13.17
CA ASN A 33 -7.89 -1.46 12.95
C ASN A 33 -7.50 -2.34 11.74
N ILE A 34 -6.21 -2.58 11.55
CA ILE A 34 -5.71 -3.59 10.61
C ILE A 34 -5.87 -4.98 11.24
N GLN A 35 -6.28 -5.94 10.42
CA GLN A 35 -6.51 -7.33 10.83
C GLN A 35 -5.63 -8.26 10.00
N LEU A 36 -5.22 -9.37 10.61
CA LEU A 36 -4.58 -10.48 9.91
C LEU A 36 -5.48 -11.01 8.79
N GLU A 37 -4.86 -11.57 7.75
CA GLU A 37 -5.50 -12.12 6.55
C GLU A 37 -6.34 -11.11 5.74
N ARG A 38 -6.38 -9.84 6.14
CA ARG A 38 -7.04 -8.78 5.37
C ARG A 38 -6.38 -8.64 4.01
N ARG A 39 -7.19 -8.70 2.95
CA ARG A 39 -6.75 -8.53 1.56
C ARG A 39 -6.61 -7.05 1.21
N VAL A 40 -5.56 -6.74 0.48
CA VAL A 40 -5.19 -5.38 0.11
C VAL A 40 -4.60 -5.32 -1.29
N LEU A 41 -4.71 -4.13 -1.89
CA LEU A 41 -4.11 -3.77 -3.16
C LEU A 41 -3.04 -2.71 -2.94
N VAL A 42 -1.86 -2.93 -3.51
CA VAL A 42 -0.75 -1.97 -3.53
C VAL A 42 -0.71 -1.29 -4.89
N TYR A 43 -0.59 0.03 -4.88
CA TYR A 43 -0.60 0.87 -6.08
C TYR A 43 0.31 2.09 -5.93
N GLU A 44 0.84 2.56 -7.04
CA GLU A 44 1.54 3.84 -7.12
C GLU A 44 0.55 4.93 -7.52
N PRO A 45 0.30 5.95 -6.69
CA PRO A 45 -0.44 7.13 -7.11
C PRO A 45 0.45 8.00 -8.00
N THR A 46 -0.02 8.33 -9.20
CA THR A 46 0.66 9.26 -10.12
C THR A 46 -0.33 10.25 -10.71
N THR A 47 0.18 11.41 -11.11
CA THR A 47 -0.60 12.41 -11.85
C THR A 47 0.10 12.68 -13.16
N GLU A 48 -0.58 12.39 -14.27
CA GLU A 48 -0.01 12.49 -15.61
C GLU A 48 -0.86 13.38 -16.51
N LYS A 49 -0.24 13.97 -17.53
CA LYS A 49 -0.95 14.82 -18.48
C LYS A 49 -1.39 14.00 -19.69
N ILE A 50 -2.67 13.66 -19.75
CA ILE A 50 -3.29 12.89 -20.84
C ILE A 50 -4.14 13.84 -21.69
N GLN A 51 -3.86 13.91 -22.99
CA GLN A 51 -4.60 14.78 -23.93
C GLN A 51 -4.73 16.25 -23.45
N GLY A 52 -3.69 16.76 -22.78
CA GLY A 52 -3.67 18.13 -22.28
C GLY A 52 -4.27 18.34 -20.89
N ARG A 53 -4.89 17.33 -20.27
CA ARG A 53 -5.49 17.39 -18.93
C ARG A 53 -4.67 16.61 -17.91
N TRP A 54 -4.57 17.11 -16.68
CA TRP A 54 -3.95 16.38 -15.57
C TRP A 54 -4.94 15.37 -15.02
N GLU A 55 -4.58 14.09 -15.13
CA GLU A 55 -5.37 12.96 -14.67
C GLU A 55 -4.64 12.26 -13.53
N TYR A 56 -5.38 11.82 -12.51
CA TYR A 56 -4.86 11.00 -11.43
C TYR A 56 -5.00 9.52 -11.79
N LEU A 57 -3.91 8.77 -11.68
CA LEU A 57 -3.85 7.35 -11.99
C LEU A 57 -3.33 6.56 -10.79
N GLU A 58 -3.82 5.34 -10.66
CA GLU A 58 -3.35 4.36 -9.67
C GLU A 58 -2.69 3.20 -10.42
N ILE A 59 -1.37 3.23 -10.55
CA ILE A 59 -0.62 2.18 -11.23
C ILE A 59 -0.58 0.96 -10.31
N PHE A 60 -1.26 -0.11 -10.70
CA PHE A 60 -1.32 -1.35 -9.93
C PHE A 60 0.08 -1.99 -9.77
N LYS A 61 0.42 -2.39 -8.54
CA LYS A 61 1.69 -3.06 -8.21
C LYS A 61 1.49 -4.52 -7.83
N GLY A 62 0.48 -4.79 -7.00
CA GLY A 62 0.10 -6.15 -6.67
C GLY A 62 -1.01 -6.26 -5.64
N ARG A 63 -1.48 -7.49 -5.45
CA ARG A 63 -2.42 -7.86 -4.39
C ARG A 63 -1.75 -8.73 -3.37
N GLY A 64 -2.15 -8.56 -2.12
CA GLY A 64 -1.59 -9.33 -1.02
C GLY A 64 -2.54 -9.43 0.16
N LYS A 65 -2.04 -10.09 1.20
CA LYS A 65 -2.73 -10.23 2.47
C LYS A 65 -1.84 -9.79 3.62
N VAL A 66 -2.45 -9.30 4.69
CA VAL A 66 -1.73 -8.95 5.90
C VAL A 66 -1.34 -10.22 6.66
N ILE A 67 -0.04 -10.46 6.86
CA ILE A 67 0.51 -11.65 7.53
C ILE A 67 1.04 -11.38 8.94
N SER A 68 1.24 -10.10 9.29
CA SER A 68 1.64 -9.67 10.64
C SER A 68 1.08 -8.29 10.93
N VAL A 69 0.64 -8.06 12.17
CA VAL A 69 0.09 -6.77 12.64
C VAL A 69 0.77 -6.37 13.95
N GLU A 70 1.52 -5.28 13.90
CA GLU A 70 2.10 -4.61 15.07
C GLU A 70 1.27 -3.37 15.43
N GLU A 71 1.68 -2.62 16.45
CA GLU A 71 0.92 -1.46 16.95
C GLU A 71 0.64 -0.42 15.84
N ASN A 72 1.68 -0.04 15.08
CA ASN A 72 1.65 1.05 14.11
C ASN A 72 1.99 0.63 12.68
N LYS A 73 2.28 -0.66 12.45
CA LYS A 73 2.69 -1.19 11.14
C LYS A 73 2.20 -2.61 10.95
N SER A 74 2.14 -3.04 9.69
CA SER A 74 1.74 -4.40 9.33
C SER A 74 2.53 -4.87 8.11
N THR A 75 2.80 -6.17 8.06
CA THR A 75 3.46 -6.80 6.91
C THR A 75 2.42 -7.38 5.97
N ILE A 76 2.58 -7.10 4.67
CA ILE A 76 1.79 -7.63 3.58
C ILE A 76 2.65 -8.64 2.83
N GLU A 77 2.07 -9.79 2.50
CA GLU A 77 2.63 -10.77 1.58
C GLU A 77 1.83 -10.77 0.28
N PHE A 78 2.53 -10.63 -0.85
CA PHE A 78 1.94 -10.62 -2.18
C PHE A 78 1.53 -12.02 -2.64
N VAL A 79 0.46 -12.07 -3.42
CA VAL A 79 0.07 -13.25 -4.18
C VAL A 79 0.93 -13.30 -5.45
N TYR A 80 1.81 -14.29 -5.57
CA TYR A 80 2.81 -14.43 -6.65
C TYR A 80 2.26 -14.17 -8.07
N LEU A 81 1.04 -14.63 -8.35
CA LEU A 81 0.41 -14.51 -9.67
C LEU A 81 -0.20 -13.12 -9.97
N GLU A 82 -0.26 -12.23 -8.97
CA GLU A 82 -0.94 -10.94 -9.08
C GLU A 82 0.03 -9.76 -8.85
N THR A 83 1.34 -9.95 -9.01
CA THR A 83 2.35 -8.89 -8.93
C THR A 83 2.73 -8.41 -10.33
N PHE A 84 2.52 -7.12 -10.61
CA PHE A 84 2.70 -6.54 -11.95
C PHE A 84 3.88 -5.56 -12.05
N GLY A 85 4.41 -5.06 -10.92
CA GLY A 85 5.49 -4.08 -10.97
C GLY A 85 6.36 -4.04 -9.71
N ASN A 86 7.53 -3.40 -9.84
CA ASN A 86 8.42 -3.14 -8.71
C ASN A 86 7.74 -2.18 -7.72
N THR A 87 7.33 -2.72 -6.58
CA THR A 87 6.85 -1.92 -5.44
C THR A 87 7.97 -1.05 -4.90
N LYS A 88 7.64 0.18 -4.48
CA LYS A 88 8.58 1.12 -3.87
C LYS A 88 8.03 1.69 -2.57
N ILE A 89 8.93 2.21 -1.74
CA ILE A 89 8.56 3.01 -0.56
C ILE A 89 7.75 4.21 -1.04
N GLY A 90 6.63 4.49 -0.36
CA GLY A 90 5.68 5.53 -0.74
C GLY A 90 4.52 5.05 -1.62
N ASP A 91 4.57 3.82 -2.16
CA ASP A 91 3.38 3.21 -2.77
C ASP A 91 2.26 3.10 -1.74
N MET A 92 1.03 3.22 -2.20
CA MET A 92 -0.17 3.26 -1.37
C MET A 92 -0.85 1.91 -1.32
N VAL A 93 -1.60 1.68 -0.24
CA VAL A 93 -2.34 0.46 0.03
C VAL A 93 -3.79 0.80 0.31
N LYS A 94 -4.72 0.03 -0.26
CA LYS A 94 -6.16 0.12 0.03
C LYS A 94 -6.78 -1.28 0.18
N PRO A 95 -7.93 -1.43 0.86
CA PRO A 95 -8.57 -2.73 1.00
C PRO A 95 -9.23 -3.14 -0.33
N ILE A 96 -9.43 -4.45 -0.51
CA ILE A 96 -10.18 -5.04 -1.63
C ILE A 96 -11.46 -5.67 -1.08
#